data_AF-A0A9X6V7L1-F1
#
_entry.id   AF-A0A9X6V7L1-F1
#
_cell.length_a   1.000
_cell.length_b   1.000
_cell.length_c   1.000
_cell.angle_alpha   90.00
_cell.angle_beta   90.00
_cell.angle_gamma   90.00
#
_symmetry.space_group_name_H-M   'P 1'
#
loop_
_entity.id
_entity.type
_entity.pdbx_description
1 polymer ?
#
loop_
_entity_poly.entity_id
_entity_poly.type
_entity_poly.pdbx_seq_one_letter_code
_entity_poly.pdbx_strand_id
1 'polypeptide(L)'
;MFEIFISSYPTLLKATIVTLQLTLTSLVLGSLIGLLFAFFRISNNKVLNSIAHVYIAIIRGTPLIVQIAILYFGITSVVVFTPCPST
;
A
#
# COMPACT_ATOMS: atom_id res chain seq x y z
N MET A 1 6.96 -35.27 8.62
CA MET A 1 7.30 -34.18 7.67
C MET A 1 6.22 -34.02 6.60
N PHE A 2 5.88 -35.08 5.85
CA PHE A 2 4.86 -35.02 4.78
C PHE A 2 3.44 -34.66 5.26
N GLU A 3 3.04 -35.08 6.47
CA GLU A 3 1.71 -34.78 7.02
C GLU A 3 1.47 -33.29 7.32
N ILE A 4 2.52 -32.54 7.67
CA ILE A 4 2.46 -31.09 7.88
C ILE A 4 2.17 -30.39 6.55
N PHE A 5 2.76 -30.88 5.46
CA PHE A 5 2.58 -30.34 4.13
C PHE A 5 1.14 -30.54 3.64
N ILE A 6 0.59 -31.75 3.81
CA ILE A 6 -0.80 -32.08 3.46
C ILE A 6 -1.79 -31.28 4.30
N SER A 7 -1.53 -31.10 5.60
CA SER A 7 -2.40 -30.31 6.49
C SER A 7 -2.32 -28.80 6.22
N SER A 8 -1.18 -28.28 5.77
CA SER A 8 -0.97 -26.85 5.53
C SER A 8 -1.30 -26.41 4.10
N TYR A 9 -1.34 -27.34 3.14
CA TYR A 9 -1.73 -27.10 1.76
C TYR A 9 -2.99 -26.24 1.58
N PRO A 10 -4.14 -26.52 2.25
CA PRO A 10 -5.34 -25.69 2.09
C PRO A 10 -5.13 -24.24 2.57
N THR A 11 -4.33 -24.06 3.63
CA THR A 11 -4.00 -22.72 4.16
C THR A 11 -3.09 -21.95 3.19
N LEU A 12 -2.12 -22.62 2.57
CA LEU A 12 -1.24 -22.02 1.56
C LEU A 12 -2.02 -21.61 0.30
N LEU A 13 -2.95 -22.44 -0.15
CA LEU A 13 -3.88 -22.10 -1.23
C LEU A 13 -4.71 -20.85 -0.88
N LYS A 14 -5.28 -20.81 0.32
CA LYS A 14 -6.06 -19.66 0.78
C LYS A 14 -5.20 -18.38 0.83
N ALA A 15 -3.99 -18.47 1.36
CA ALA A 15 -3.05 -17.34 1.41
C ALA A 15 -2.65 -16.84 0.00
N THR A 16 -2.52 -17.77 -0.95
CA THR A 16 -2.25 -17.44 -2.36
C THR A 16 -3.41 -16.66 -2.97
N ILE A 17 -4.65 -17.09 -2.73
CA ILE A 17 -5.86 -16.40 -3.20
C ILE A 17 -5.93 -14.98 -2.61
N VAL A 18 -5.64 -14.83 -1.32
CA VAL A 18 -5.63 -13.50 -0.67
C VAL A 18 -4.55 -12.60 -1.28
N THR A 19 -3.34 -13.11 -1.51
CA THR A 19 -2.26 -12.37 -2.17
C THR A 19 -2.67 -11.92 -3.56
N LEU A 20 -3.31 -12.81 -4.33
CA LEU A 20 -3.78 -12.50 -5.68
C LEU A 20 -4.85 -11.41 -5.66
N GLN A 21 -5.84 -11.52 -4.78
CA GLN A 21 -6.89 -10.53 -4.62
C GLN A 21 -6.30 -9.16 -4.24
N LEU A 22 -5.40 -9.13 -3.26
CA LEU A 22 -4.75 -7.91 -2.82
C LEU A 22 -3.90 -7.29 -3.92
N THR A 23 -3.14 -8.10 -4.66
CA THR A 23 -2.31 -7.64 -5.78
C THR A 23 -3.18 -7.04 -6.88
N LEU A 24 -4.24 -7.74 -7.31
CA LEU A 24 -5.14 -7.25 -8.36
C LEU A 24 -5.84 -5.95 -7.96
N THR A 25 -6.39 -5.87 -6.75
CA THR A 25 -7.04 -4.64 -6.26
C THR A 25 -6.04 -3.49 -6.15
N SER A 26 -4.85 -3.74 -5.59
CA SER A 26 -3.80 -2.71 -5.46
C SER A 26 -3.27 -2.24 -6.82
N LEU A 27 -3.16 -3.14 -7.79
CA LEU A 27 -2.72 -2.83 -9.16
C LEU A 27 -3.71 -1.90 -9.85
N VAL A 28 -5.01 -2.21 -9.78
CA VAL A 28 -6.06 -1.38 -10.39
C VAL A 28 -6.09 0.01 -9.75
N LEU A 29 -6.14 0.09 -8.42
CA LEU A 29 -6.18 1.37 -7.71
C LEU A 29 -4.89 2.18 -7.90
N GLY A 30 -3.74 1.53 -7.77
CA GLY A 30 -2.43 2.15 -7.97
C GLY A 30 -2.23 2.63 -9.41
N SER A 31 -2.73 1.89 -10.40
CA SER A 31 -2.69 2.30 -11.81
C SER A 31 -3.56 3.53 -12.07
N LEU A 32 -4.78 3.59 -11.53
CA LEU A 32 -5.66 4.76 -11.67
C LEU A 32 -5.03 6.03 -11.06
N ILE A 33 -4.48 5.91 -9.84
CA ILE A 33 -3.79 7.02 -9.17
C ILE A 33 -2.54 7.41 -9.96
N GLY A 34 -1.72 6.43 -10.36
CA GLY A 34 -0.52 6.66 -11.16
C GLY A 34 -0.81 7.36 -12.48
N LEU A 35 -1.89 6.98 -13.15
CA LEU A 35 -2.34 7.61 -14.40
C LEU A 35 -2.75 9.07 -14.19
N LEU A 36 -3.48 9.36 -13.11
CA LEU A 36 -3.86 10.72 -12.76
C LEU A 36 -2.64 11.61 -12.50
N PHE A 37 -1.65 11.12 -11.74
CA PHE A 37 -0.39 11.83 -11.52
C PHE A 37 0.46 11.96 -12.80
N ALA A 38 0.38 10.99 -13.72
CA ALA A 38 1.04 11.08 -15.03
C ALA A 38 0.45 12.24 -15.85
N PHE A 39 -0.86 12.43 -15.83
CA PHE A 39 -1.49 13.59 -16.47
C PHE A 39 -1.08 14.91 -15.82
N PHE A 40 -0.98 14.96 -14.48
CA PHE A 40 -0.48 16.15 -13.78
C PHE A 40 0.95 16.52 -14.15
N ARG A 41 1.80 15.53 -14.44
CA ARG A 41 3.18 15.72 -14.89
C ARG A 41 3.27 16.28 -16.33
N ILE A 42 2.32 15.96 -17.19
CA ILE A 42 2.27 16.47 -18.58
C ILE A 42 1.63 17.87 -18.65
N SER A 43 0.84 18.25 -17.64
CA SER A 43 0.22 19.56 -17.58
C SER A 43 1.26 20.71 -17.62
N ASN A 44 0.93 21.77 -18.38
CA ASN A 44 1.72 23.00 -18.44
C ASN A 44 1.73 23.79 -17.12
N ASN A 45 0.81 23.49 -16.19
CA ASN A 45 0.77 24.18 -14.91
C ASN A 45 1.93 23.73 -14.01
N LYS A 46 2.87 24.65 -13.75
CA LYS A 46 4.06 24.44 -12.92
C LYS A 46 3.74 23.89 -11.53
N VAL A 47 2.60 24.27 -10.95
CA VAL A 47 2.18 23.80 -9.61
C VAL A 47 1.81 22.31 -9.65
N LEU A 48 0.93 21.91 -10.58
CA LEU A 48 0.52 20.49 -10.73
C LEU A 48 1.71 19.59 -11.09
N ASN A 49 2.58 20.09 -11.97
CA ASN A 49 3.78 19.37 -12.37
C ASN A 49 4.72 19.15 -11.18
N SER A 50 4.96 20.20 -10.38
CA SER A 50 5.81 20.11 -9.18
C SER A 50 5.23 19.13 -8.13
N ILE A 51 3.92 19.18 -7.87
CA ILE A 51 3.25 18.24 -6.95
C ILE A 51 3.43 16.80 -7.44
N ALA A 52 3.18 16.54 -8.74
CA ALA A 52 3.39 15.22 -9.31
C ALA A 52 4.85 14.77 -9.21
N HIS A 53 5.80 15.69 -9.40
CA HIS A 53 7.23 15.40 -9.31
C HIS A 53 7.63 14.99 -7.89
N VAL A 54 7.15 15.71 -6.86
CA VAL A 54 7.40 15.40 -5.45
C VAL A 54 6.77 14.06 -5.08
N TYR A 55 5.51 13.82 -5.44
CA TYR A 55 4.82 12.56 -5.16
C TYR A 55 5.57 11.36 -5.76
N ILE A 56 5.91 11.43 -7.06
CA ILE A 56 6.63 10.35 -7.76
C ILE A 56 8.02 10.15 -7.13
N ALA A 57 8.73 11.22 -6.78
CA ALA A 57 10.05 11.14 -6.17
C ALA A 57 10.01 10.47 -4.79
N ILE A 58 9.01 10.77 -3.95
CA ILE A 58 8.86 10.14 -2.63
C ILE A 58 8.49 8.66 -2.79
N ILE A 59 7.47 8.35 -3.59
CA ILE A 59 6.96 6.98 -3.74
C ILE A 59 8.02 6.04 -4.33
N ARG A 60 8.83 6.54 -5.29
CA ARG A 60 9.90 5.73 -5.93
C ARG A 60 11.24 5.82 -5.21
N GLY A 61 11.48 6.87 -4.43
CA GLY A 61 12.72 7.11 -3.69
C GLY A 61 12.73 6.51 -2.29
N THR A 62 11.56 6.13 -1.75
CA THR A 62 11.45 5.48 -0.44
C THR A 62 11.28 3.96 -0.57
N PRO A 63 11.98 3.15 0.25
CA PRO A 63 11.76 1.71 0.27
C PRO A 63 10.31 1.36 0.65
N LEU A 64 9.69 0.38 -0.02
CA LEU A 64 8.31 -0.04 0.24
C LEU A 64 8.09 -0.40 1.72
N ILE A 65 9.07 -1.06 2.34
CA ILE A 65 9.02 -1.44 3.76
C ILE A 65 8.86 -0.20 4.67
N VAL A 66 9.50 0.92 4.33
CA VAL A 66 9.38 2.18 5.09
C VAL A 66 7.98 2.76 4.92
N GLN A 67 7.41 2.71 3.71
CA GLN A 67 6.06 3.20 3.46
C GLN A 67 5.03 2.44 4.30
N ILE A 68 5.08 1.10 4.28
CA ILE A 68 4.15 0.28 5.08
C ILE A 68 4.42 0.41 6.58
N ALA A 69 5.66 0.61 7.01
CA ALA A 69 5.98 0.86 8.43
C ALA A 69 5.39 2.19 8.90
N ILE A 70 5.54 3.27 8.11
CA ILE A 70 4.92 4.56 8.42
C ILE A 70 3.40 4.45 8.47
N LEU A 71 2.79 3.73 7.52
CA LEU A 71 1.34 3.52 7.53
C LEU A 71 0.92 2.70 8.76
N TYR A 72 1.61 1.61 9.07
CA TYR A 72 1.28 0.77 10.21
C TYR A 72 1.48 1.49 11.53
N PHE A 73 2.70 1.95 11.84
CA PHE A 73 3.01 2.58 13.12
C PHE A 73 2.45 4.00 13.24
N GLY A 74 2.42 4.77 12.15
CA GLY A 74 1.94 6.15 12.14
C GLY A 74 0.42 6.25 12.18
N ILE A 75 -0.34 5.36 11.52
CA ILE A 75 -1.80 5.35 11.65
C ILE A 75 -2.20 4.79 13.01
N THR A 76 -1.56 3.73 13.49
CA THR A 76 -1.84 3.18 14.83
C THR A 76 -1.62 4.24 15.91
N SER A 77 -0.59 5.09 15.79
CA SER A 77 -0.35 6.13 16.81
C SER A 77 -1.42 7.21 16.87
N VAL A 78 -2.10 7.49 15.75
CA VAL A 78 -3.16 8.52 15.68
C VAL A 78 -4.54 7.94 15.98
N VAL A 79 -4.81 6.72 15.50
CA VAL A 79 -6.16 6.12 15.53
C VAL A 79 -6.39 5.23 16.76
N VAL A 80 -5.36 4.56 17.28
CA VAL A 80 -5.49 3.54 18.34
C VAL A 80 -5.16 4.08 19.73
N PHE A 81 -4.42 5.20 19.85
CA PHE A 81 -4.20 5.89 21.13
C PHE A 81 -5.25 6.97 21.45
N THR A 82 -6.47 6.89 20.91
CA THR A 82 -7.61 7.42 21.66
C THR A 82 -7.89 6.41 22.78
N PRO A 83 -7.45 6.67 24.03
CA PRO A 83 -7.75 5.78 25.12
C PRO A 83 -9.27 5.85 25.27
N CYS A 84 -9.98 4.75 25.02
CA CYS A 84 -11.28 4.59 25.65
C CYS A 84 -11.04 4.79 27.16
N PRO A 85 -11.74 5.71 27.83
CA PRO A 85 -11.60 5.85 29.27
C PRO A 85 -12.10 4.55 29.90
N SER A 86 -11.17 3.73 30.38
CA SER A 86 -11.44 2.55 31.17
C SER A 86 -11.86 2.99 32.58
N THR A 87 -13.17 3.21 32.78
CA THR A 87 -13.81 3.00 34.09
C THR A 87 -13.99 1.52 34.34
#